data_AF-D4MPV4-F1
#
_entry.id   AF-D4MPV4-F1
#
_cell.length_a   1.000
_cell.length_b   1.000
_cell.length_c   1.000
_cell.angle_alpha   90.00
_cell.angle_beta   90.00
_cell.angle_gamma   90.00
#
_symmetry.space_group_name_H-M   'P 1'
#
loop_
_entity.id
_entity.type
_entity.pdbx_description
1 polymer ?
#
loop_
_entity_poly.entity_id
_entity_poly.type
_entity_poly.pdbx_seq_one_letter_code
_entity_poly.pdbx_strand_id
1 'polypeptide(L)'
;MAQGYIDQILYNEENNLLLAQADQYKTEISALNKSISGDATLVKSTLDLLRFAEKGVMLDAFDEALFENVVTRIRVLSRQKIVFELKCGLTLTERM
;
A
#
# COMPACT_ATOMS: atom_id res chain seq x y z
N MET A 1 17.49 57.07 -6.73
CA MET A 1 18.10 56.00 -5.92
C MET A 1 17.01 55.44 -5.00
N ALA A 2 17.04 54.12 -4.71
CA ALA A 2 15.96 53.20 -4.27
C ALA A 2 15.25 52.55 -5.48
N GLN A 3 15.83 51.59 -6.21
CA GLN A 3 16.42 50.31 -5.82
C GLN A 3 15.40 49.34 -5.18
N GLY A 4 14.82 48.46 -6.00
CA GLY A 4 14.90 47.03 -5.74
C GLY A 4 13.93 46.35 -4.77
N TYR A 5 12.72 46.86 -4.56
CA TYR A 5 11.71 46.12 -3.78
C TYR A 5 10.58 45.66 -4.68
N ILE A 6 10.47 44.34 -4.85
CA ILE A 6 9.25 43.68 -5.33
C ILE A 6 8.10 44.21 -4.48
N ASP A 7 7.01 44.63 -5.11
CA ASP A 7 5.80 45.05 -4.41
C ASP A 7 5.40 43.96 -3.41
N GLN A 8 5.20 44.31 -2.14
CA GLN A 8 5.02 43.33 -1.06
C GLN A 8 3.80 42.43 -1.30
N ILE A 9 2.81 42.91 -2.06
CA ILE A 9 1.66 42.12 -2.49
C ILE A 9 2.10 41.08 -3.52
N LEU A 10 2.86 41.49 -4.54
CA LEU A 10 3.38 40.62 -5.59
C LEU A 10 4.31 39.54 -5.02
N TYR A 11 5.17 39.90 -4.06
CA TYR A 11 6.03 38.93 -3.36
C TYR A 11 5.21 37.87 -2.62
N ASN A 12 4.18 38.29 -1.88
CA ASN A 12 3.33 37.38 -1.12
C ASN A 12 2.51 36.46 -2.03
N GLU A 13 2.02 36.95 -3.17
CA GLU A 13 1.33 36.12 -4.16
C GLU A 13 2.24 35.04 -4.73
N GLU A 14 3.42 35.42 -5.23
CA GLU A 14 4.41 34.50 -5.78
C GLU A 14 4.89 33.49 -4.73
N ASN A 15 5.11 33.93 -3.50
CA ASN A 15 5.52 33.05 -2.41
C ASN A 15 4.42 32.03 -2.04
N ASN A 16 3.16 32.45 -2.01
CA ASN A 16 2.04 31.55 -1.75
C ASN A 16 1.83 30.56 -2.90
N LEU A 17 2.04 30.98 -4.16
CA LEU A 17 2.02 30.09 -5.32
C LEU A 17 3.11 29.03 -5.23
N LEU A 18 4.33 29.42 -4.85
CA LEU A 18 5.45 28.50 -4.65
C LEU A 18 5.19 27.51 -3.51
N LEU A 19 4.62 27.97 -2.40
CA LEU A 19 4.24 27.10 -1.28
C LEU A 19 3.15 26.10 -1.69
N ALA A 20 2.14 26.55 -2.43
CA ALA A 20 1.08 25.69 -2.94
C ALA A 20 1.63 24.62 -3.90
N GLN A 21 2.54 25.00 -4.81
CA GLN A 21 3.21 24.05 -5.70
C GLN A 21 4.07 23.04 -4.92
N ALA A 22 4.82 23.50 -3.92
CA ALA A 22 5.65 22.62 -3.09
C ALA A 22 4.80 21.57 -2.35
N ASP A 23 3.64 21.96 -1.83
CA ASP A 23 2.73 21.03 -1.14
C ASP A 23 2.02 20.08 -2.12
N GLN A 24 1.70 20.54 -3.34
CA GLN A 24 1.24 19.66 -4.41
C GLN A 24 2.28 18.58 -4.74
N TYR A 25 3.54 18.97 -4.97
CA TYR A 25 4.61 18.02 -5.27
C TYR A 25 4.86 17.02 -4.13
N LYS A 26 4.83 17.46 -2.87
CA LYS A 26 4.93 16.52 -1.73
C LYS A 26 3.79 15.49 -1.72
N THR A 27 2.58 15.93 -2.06
CA THR A 27 1.40 15.06 -2.13
C THR A 27 1.54 14.04 -3.25
N GLU A 28 1.98 14.47 -4.43
CA GLU A 28 2.25 13.58 -5.57
C GLU A 28 3.36 12.56 -5.26
N ILE A 29 4.47 12.99 -4.66
CA ILE A 29 5.56 12.10 -4.24
C ILE A 29 5.05 11.06 -3.23
N SER A 30 4.20 11.47 -2.27
CA SER A 30 3.58 10.54 -1.32
C SER A 30 2.68 9.52 -2.02
N ALA A 31 1.87 9.96 -3.00
CA ALA A 31 1.00 9.08 -3.77
C ALA A 31 1.80 8.08 -4.61
N LEU A 32 2.85 8.54 -5.31
CA LEU A 32 3.76 7.69 -6.08
C LEU A 32 4.48 6.66 -5.20
N ASN A 33 5.03 7.09 -4.06
CA ASN A 33 5.67 6.19 -3.11
C ASN A 33 4.72 5.14 -2.56
N LYS A 34 3.46 5.51 -2.28
CA LYS A 34 2.42 4.54 -1.87
C LYS A 34 2.10 3.54 -2.97
N SER A 35 2.02 3.98 -4.23
CA SER A 35 1.81 3.10 -5.38
C SER A 35 2.96 2.10 -5.53
N ILE A 36 4.20 2.59 -5.55
CA ILE A 36 5.41 1.78 -5.70
C ILE A 36 5.57 0.82 -4.51
N SER A 37 5.30 1.28 -3.29
CA SER A 37 5.37 0.43 -2.09
C SER A 37 4.29 -0.64 -2.09
N GLY A 38 3.08 -0.33 -2.57
CA GLY A 38 2.00 -1.30 -2.75
C GLY A 38 2.39 -2.41 -3.73
N ASP A 39 2.97 -2.05 -4.87
CA ASP A 39 3.42 -3.03 -5.86
C ASP A 39 4.59 -3.88 -5.37
N ALA A 40 5.59 -3.27 -4.71
CA ALA A 40 6.71 -4.00 -4.14
C ALA A 40 6.30 -4.96 -3.00
N THR A 41 5.31 -4.57 -2.19
CA THR A 41 4.79 -5.43 -1.11
C THR A 41 3.93 -6.59 -1.64
N LEU A 42 3.15 -6.36 -2.70
CA LEU A 42 2.42 -7.42 -3.42
C LEU A 42 3.37 -8.43 -4.06
N VAL A 43 4.42 -7.97 -4.75
CA VAL A 43 5.42 -8.85 -5.37
C VAL A 43 6.15 -9.68 -4.31
N LYS A 44 6.57 -9.06 -3.21
CA LYS A 44 7.26 -9.78 -2.12
C LYS A 44 6.37 -10.85 -1.47
N SER A 45 5.14 -10.49 -1.10
CA SER A 45 4.21 -11.43 -0.48
C SER A 45 3.80 -12.57 -1.42
N THR A 46 3.72 -12.31 -2.73
CA THR A 46 3.51 -13.34 -3.75
C THR A 46 4.70 -14.30 -3.82
N LEU A 47 5.93 -13.79 -3.81
CA LEU A 47 7.15 -14.60 -3.83
C LEU A 47 7.27 -15.47 -2.57
N ASP A 48 6.95 -14.91 -1.40
CA ASP A 48 6.97 -15.64 -0.13
C ASP A 48 5.96 -16.78 -0.13
N LEU A 49 4.75 -16.56 -0.64
CA LEU A 49 3.73 -17.60 -0.80
C LEU A 49 4.16 -18.68 -1.81
N LEU A 50 4.77 -18.28 -2.93
CA LEU A 50 5.27 -19.21 -3.94
C LEU A 50 6.38 -20.10 -3.36
N ARG A 51 7.36 -19.52 -2.66
CA ARG A 51 8.43 -20.26 -1.98
C ARG A 51 7.91 -21.21 -0.93
N PHE A 52 6.84 -20.83 -0.24
CA PHE A 52 6.15 -21.71 0.70
C PHE A 52 5.51 -22.90 -0.02
N ALA A 53 4.72 -22.63 -1.08
CA ALA A 53 4.06 -23.67 -1.86
C ALA A 53 5.04 -24.61 -2.59
N GLU A 54 6.15 -24.09 -3.11
CA GLU A 54 7.21 -24.87 -3.78
C GLU A 54 7.87 -25.90 -2.88
N LYS A 55 7.94 -25.65 -1.56
CA LYS A 55 8.47 -26.63 -0.62
C LYS A 55 7.62 -27.92 -0.59
N GLY A 56 6.37 -27.86 -1.06
CA GLY A 56 5.50 -29.04 -1.18
C GLY A 56 5.19 -29.72 0.15
N VAL A 57 5.48 -29.04 1.27
CA VAL A 57 5.23 -29.56 2.61
C VAL A 57 3.74 -29.37 2.90
N MET A 58 3.03 -30.49 3.00
CA MET A 58 1.69 -30.49 3.57
C MET A 58 1.79 -29.97 5.02
N LEU A 59 0.95 -29.02 5.38
CA LEU A 59 0.86 -28.57 6.75
C LEU A 59 0.09 -29.63 7.54
N ASP A 60 0.80 -30.32 8.44
CA ASP A 60 0.19 -31.33 9.32
C ASP A 60 -0.63 -30.70 10.46
N ALA A 61 -0.40 -29.41 10.72
CA ALA A 61 -1.09 -28.61 11.73
C ALA A 61 -1.20 -27.15 11.29
N PHE A 62 -2.11 -26.42 11.92
CA PHE A 62 -2.24 -24.97 11.73
C PHE A 62 -1.01 -24.24 12.28
N ASP A 63 -0.42 -23.37 11.45
CA ASP A 63 0.67 -22.48 11.81
C ASP A 63 0.16 -21.04 11.84
N GLU A 64 0.04 -20.49 13.04
CA GLU A 64 -0.44 -19.13 13.29
C GLU A 64 0.48 -18.08 12.67
N ALA A 65 1.80 -18.25 12.79
CA ALA A 65 2.76 -17.30 12.25
C ALA A 65 2.72 -17.28 10.72
N LEU A 66 2.57 -18.44 10.08
CA LEU A 66 2.36 -18.52 8.64
C LEU A 66 1.05 -17.83 8.24
N PHE A 67 -0.03 -18.11 8.98
CA PHE A 67 -1.34 -17.55 8.70
C PHE A 67 -1.33 -16.02 8.78
N GLU A 68 -0.76 -15.45 9.83
CA GLU A 68 -0.63 -13.99 9.98
C GLU A 68 0.26 -13.37 8.89
N ASN A 69 1.27 -14.09 8.41
CA ASN A 69 2.14 -13.60 7.34
C ASN A 69 1.49 -13.64 5.95
N VAL A 70 0.46 -14.47 5.76
CA VAL A 70 -0.13 -14.74 4.45
C VAL A 70 -1.53 -14.12 4.30
N VAL A 71 -2.33 -14.12 5.36
CA VAL A 71 -3.72 -13.64 5.36
C VAL A 71 -3.81 -12.20 5.88
N THR A 72 -4.59 -11.37 5.18
CA THR A 72 -4.92 -9.99 5.56
C THR A 72 -6.17 -9.95 6.41
N ARG A 73 -7.25 -10.60 5.95
CA ARG A 73 -8.52 -10.68 6.69
C ARG A 73 -9.39 -11.84 6.20
N ILE A 74 -10.35 -12.20 7.04
CA ILE A 74 -11.38 -13.20 6.73
C ILE A 74 -12.74 -12.49 6.61
N ARG A 75 -13.52 -12.86 5.60
CA ARG A 75 -14.91 -12.40 5.41
C ARG A 75 -15.85 -13.60 5.43
N VAL A 76 -16.80 -13.61 6.35
CA VAL A 76 -17.86 -14.62 6.40
C VAL A 76 -19.00 -14.15 5.49
N LEU A 77 -19.20 -14.80 4.34
CA LEU A 77 -20.27 -14.46 3.40
C LEU A 77 -21.59 -15.13 3.79
N SER A 78 -21.53 -16.36 4.31
CA SER A 78 -22.70 -17.10 4.80
C SER A 78 -22.27 -18.18 5.79
N ARG A 79 -23.22 -18.90 6.39
CA ARG A 79 -22.93 -20.06 7.27
C ARG A 79 -22.11 -21.16 6.60
N GLN A 80 -22.09 -21.21 5.27
CA GLN A 80 -21.37 -22.23 4.49
C GLN A 80 -20.27 -21.64 3.61
N LYS A 81 -19.98 -20.34 3.71
CA LYS A 81 -19.06 -19.67 2.78
C LYS A 81 -18.20 -18.65 3.49
N ILE A 82 -16.89 -18.87 3.44
CA ILE A 82 -15.88 -17.99 4.00
C ILE A 82 -14.91 -17.57 2.90
N VAL A 83 -14.39 -16.35 3.00
CA VAL A 83 -13.45 -15.77 2.06
C VAL A 83 -12.20 -15.32 2.81
N PHE A 84 -11.03 -15.75 2.35
CA PHE A 84 -9.73 -15.34 2.84
C PHE A 84 -9.12 -14.35 1.86
N GLU A 85 -8.85 -13.13 2.31
CA GLU A 85 -8.05 -12.18 1.54
C GLU A 85 -6.59 -12.31 1.94
N LEU A 86 -5.73 -12.59 0.98
CA LEU A 86 -4.30 -12.78 1.16
C LEU A 86 -3.55 -11.46 0.96
N LYS A 87 -2.40 -11.31 1.61
CA LYS A 87 -1.54 -10.11 1.48
C LYS A 87 -0.98 -9.93 0.07
N CYS A 88 -0.91 -11.00 -0.71
CA CYS A 88 -0.52 -10.99 -2.12
C CYS A 88 -1.65 -10.55 -3.08
N GLY A 89 -2.81 -10.12 -2.57
CA GLY A 89 -3.94 -9.66 -3.37
C GLY A 89 -4.87 -10.79 -3.86
N LEU A 90 -4.53 -12.05 -3.62
CA LEU A 90 -5.40 -13.19 -3.91
C LEU A 90 -6.57 -13.26 -2.92
N THR A 91 -7.72 -13.74 -3.41
CA THR A 91 -8.91 -13.97 -2.59
C THR A 91 -9.34 -15.42 -2.76
N LEU A 92 -9.21 -16.21 -1.70
CA LEU A 92 -9.62 -17.62 -1.68
C LEU A 92 -11.00 -17.76 -1.07
N THR A 93 -11.85 -18.58 -1.67
CA THR A 93 -13.20 -18.86 -1.15
C THR A 93 -13.27 -20.32 -0.74
N GLU A 94 -13.63 -20.56 0.52
CA GLU A 94 -13.83 -21.89 1.06
C GLU A 94 -15.31 -22.13 1.32
N ARG A 95 -15.76 -23.34 0.95
CA ARG A 95 -17.10 -23.82 1.23
C ARG A 95 -17.01 -24.85 2.36
N MET A 96 -17.70 -24.56 3.47
CA MET A 96 -17.84 -25.48 4.61
C MET A 96 -18.88 -26.56 4.33
#